data_AF-A0A381KQ19-F1
#
_entry.id   AF-A0A381KQ19-F1
#
_cell.length_a   1.000
_cell.length_b   1.000
_cell.length_c   1.000
_cell.angle_alpha   90.00
_cell.angle_beta   90.00
_cell.angle_gamma   90.00
#
_symmetry.space_group_name_H-M   'P 1'
#
loop_
_entity.id
_entity.type
_entity.pdbx_description
1 polymer ?
#
loop_
_entity_poly.entity_id
_entity_poly.type
_entity_poly.pdbx_seq_one_letter_code
_entity_poly.pdbx_strand_id
1 'polypeptide(L)'
;MVKAQFGGQRFGEMEVWALEAYGAAHILQEILTVKSDDVVGRVRTYEAIVKGENIPEPGIPESFKVLIKELQSLCLDVKVLTDEDQEIEVRESVDEDDTIGEFELDVVNHMGEVEEVI
;
A
#
# COMPACT_ATOMS: atom_id res chain seq x y z
N MET A 1 -21.11 27.87 -3.34
CA MET A 1 -20.05 27.28 -4.18
C MET A 1 -18.92 26.84 -3.25
N VAL A 2 -19.03 25.64 -2.68
CA VAL A 2 -17.97 25.10 -1.82
C VAL A 2 -16.84 24.67 -2.74
N LYS A 3 -15.72 25.37 -2.65
CA LYS A 3 -14.44 25.00 -3.25
C LYS A 3 -14.02 23.73 -2.51
N ALA A 4 -14.39 22.57 -3.06
CA ALA A 4 -14.18 21.28 -2.44
C ALA A 4 -12.69 21.12 -2.12
N GLN A 5 -12.41 20.57 -0.93
CA GLN A 5 -11.09 20.13 -0.53
C GLN A 5 -10.45 19.28 -1.64
N PHE A 6 -9.13 19.30 -1.76
CA PHE A 6 -8.35 18.50 -2.71
C PHE A 6 -8.66 17.00 -2.59
N GLY A 7 -9.78 16.56 -3.17
CA GLY A 7 -10.21 15.18 -3.23
C GLY A 7 -9.61 14.47 -4.44
N GLY A 8 -9.51 13.15 -4.37
CA GLY A 8 -9.05 12.32 -5.49
C GLY A 8 -9.98 12.40 -6.70
N GLN A 9 -9.41 12.20 -7.90
CA GLN A 9 -10.20 12.00 -9.12
C GLN A 9 -10.76 10.58 -9.13
N ARG A 10 -12.03 10.43 -9.51
CA ARG A 10 -12.62 9.11 -9.73
C ARG A 10 -12.03 8.50 -11.00
N PHE A 11 -11.40 7.35 -10.85
CA PHE A 11 -11.05 6.46 -11.95
C PHE A 11 -12.19 5.44 -12.12
N GLY A 12 -12.82 5.40 -13.29
CA GLY A 12 -13.99 4.58 -13.60
C GLY A 12 -13.70 3.48 -14.62
N GLU A 13 -14.71 2.63 -14.85
CA GLU A 13 -14.62 1.45 -15.72
C GLU A 13 -14.14 1.76 -17.15
N MET A 14 -14.55 2.89 -17.73
CA MET A 14 -14.11 3.27 -19.08
C MET A 14 -12.61 3.59 -19.14
N GLU A 15 -12.04 4.15 -18.06
CA GLU A 15 -10.62 4.48 -17.99
C GLU A 15 -9.79 3.22 -17.72
N VAL A 16 -10.35 2.27 -16.96
CA VAL A 16 -9.78 0.91 -16.79
C VAL A 16 -9.67 0.22 -18.15
N TRP A 17 -10.74 0.21 -18.96
CA TRP A 17 -10.71 -0.40 -20.29
C TRP A 17 -9.66 0.23 -21.22
N ALA A 18 -9.48 1.55 -21.12
CA ALA A 18 -8.47 2.25 -21.91
C ALA A 18 -7.05 1.80 -21.53
N LEU A 19 -6.74 1.65 -20.24
CA LEU A 19 -5.43 1.18 -19.77
C LEU A 19 -5.18 -0.29 -20.08
N GLU A 20 -6.21 -1.13 -19.95
CA GLU A 20 -6.14 -2.55 -20.32
C GLU A 20 -5.85 -2.72 -21.81
N ALA A 21 -6.54 -1.97 -22.68
CA ALA A 21 -6.31 -2.00 -24.12
C ALA A 21 -4.90 -1.51 -24.51
N TYR A 22 -4.32 -0.61 -23.71
CA TYR A 22 -2.95 -0.13 -23.91
C TYR A 22 -1.89 -1.13 -23.40
N GLY A 23 -2.29 -2.18 -22.67
CA GLY A 23 -1.37 -3.12 -22.03
C GLY A 23 -0.61 -2.52 -20.83
N ALA A 24 -1.13 -1.45 -20.23
CA ALA A 24 -0.50 -0.74 -19.12
C ALA A 24 -0.81 -1.40 -17.77
N ALA A 25 -0.52 -2.70 -17.63
CA ALA A 25 -0.88 -3.50 -16.46
C ALA A 25 -0.33 -2.93 -15.14
N HIS A 26 0.94 -2.50 -15.14
CA HIS A 26 1.57 -1.92 -13.95
C HIS A 26 0.94 -0.60 -13.52
N ILE A 27 0.53 0.25 -14.47
CA ILE A 27 -0.12 1.53 -14.17
C ILE A 27 -1.53 1.27 -13.61
N LEU A 28 -2.27 0.33 -14.19
CA LEU A 28 -3.58 -0.04 -13.69
C LEU A 28 -3.48 -0.61 -12.27
N GLN A 29 -2.53 -1.50 -12.02
CA GLN A 29 -2.26 -2.04 -10.69
C GLN A 29 -1.93 -0.91 -9.71
N GLU A 30 -1.04 0.01 -10.07
CA GLU A 30 -0.66 1.14 -9.21
C GLU A 30 -1.86 2.04 -8.85
N ILE A 31 -2.75 2.29 -9.82
CA ILE A 31 -3.97 3.08 -9.62
C ILE A 31 -4.93 2.38 -8.65
N LEU A 32 -5.13 1.06 -8.81
CA LEU A 32 -6.11 0.29 -8.02
C LEU A 32 -5.59 -0.09 -6.63
N THR A 33 -4.28 -0.08 -6.40
CA THR A 33 -3.66 -0.51 -5.14
C THR A 33 -3.08 0.69 -4.39
N VAL A 34 -1.81 1.02 -4.61
CA VAL A 34 -1.03 2.03 -3.89
C VAL A 34 -1.57 3.44 -4.03
N LYS A 35 -2.43 3.76 -5.01
CA LYS A 35 -3.08 5.08 -5.11
C LYS A 35 -4.49 5.15 -4.53
N SER A 36 -5.18 4.01 -4.36
CA SER A 36 -6.59 3.97 -3.98
C SER A 36 -6.78 3.32 -2.60
N ASP A 37 -6.45 2.04 -2.47
CA ASP A 37 -7.00 1.16 -1.43
C ASP A 37 -5.95 0.48 -0.53
N ASP A 38 -4.66 0.53 -0.86
CA ASP A 38 -3.60 -0.08 -0.03
C ASP A 38 -3.09 0.91 1.04
N VAL A 39 -3.55 0.75 2.29
CA VAL A 39 -3.19 1.65 3.41
C VAL A 39 -1.70 1.56 3.75
N VAL A 40 -1.18 0.33 3.84
CA VAL A 40 0.22 0.07 4.18
C VAL A 40 1.13 0.42 2.98
N GLY A 41 0.71 0.04 1.77
CA GLY A 41 1.41 0.33 0.54
C GLY A 41 1.54 1.82 0.24
N ARG A 42 0.55 2.65 0.61
CA ARG A 42 0.65 4.12 0.46
C ARG A 42 1.77 4.74 1.29
N VAL A 43 1.92 4.32 2.55
CA VAL A 43 2.97 4.86 3.44
C VAL A 43 4.34 4.44 2.95
N ARG A 44 4.52 3.14 2.63
CA ARG A 44 5.79 2.62 2.10
C ARG A 44 6.16 3.24 0.76
N THR A 45 5.18 3.48 -0.10
CA THR A 45 5.39 4.18 -1.38
C THR A 45 5.81 5.62 -1.15
N TYR A 46 5.22 6.31 -0.17
CA TYR A 46 5.63 7.66 0.19
C TYR A 46 7.09 7.72 0.67
N GLU A 47 7.49 6.79 1.54
CA GLU A 47 8.87 6.69 2.02
C GLU A 47 9.85 6.37 0.88
N ALA A 48 9.50 5.43 0.00
CA ALA A 48 10.31 5.08 -1.16
C ALA A 48 10.50 6.29 -2.11
N ILE A 49 9.44 7.07 -2.35
CA ILE A 49 9.51 8.30 -3.16
C ILE A 49 10.44 9.33 -2.53
N VAL A 50 10.37 9.52 -1.20
CA VAL A 50 11.23 10.48 -0.48
C VAL A 50 12.69 10.03 -0.48
N LYS A 51 12.96 8.72 -0.37
CA LYS A 51 14.30 8.13 -0.40
C LYS A 51 14.88 7.95 -1.81
N GLY A 52 14.04 8.06 -2.86
CA GLY A 52 14.44 7.81 -4.24
C GLY A 52 14.66 6.32 -4.55
N GLU A 53 14.07 5.44 -3.75
CA GLU A 53 14.15 3.99 -3.90
C GLU A 53 13.02 3.47 -4.83
N ASN A 54 13.13 2.22 -5.28
CA ASN A 54 12.09 1.61 -6.09
C ASN A 54 10.80 1.42 -5.28
N ILE A 55 9.66 1.65 -5.94
CA ILE A 55 8.34 1.47 -5.36
C ILE A 55 8.17 -0.02 -4.99
N PRO A 56 7.73 -0.33 -3.75
CA PRO A 56 7.51 -1.71 -3.33
C PRO A 56 6.37 -2.37 -4.12
N GLU A 57 6.36 -3.71 -4.15
CA GLU A 57 5.28 -4.46 -4.80
C GLU A 57 3.94 -4.22 -4.08
N PRO A 58 2.86 -3.92 -4.83
CA PRO A 58 1.55 -3.68 -4.23
C PRO A 58 0.93 -4.92 -3.59
N GLY A 59 0.23 -4.74 -2.47
CA GLY A 59 -0.48 -5.80 -1.77
C GLY A 59 -1.91 -6.03 -2.26
N ILE A 60 -2.65 -6.85 -1.51
CA ILE A 60 -4.09 -7.09 -1.73
C ILE A 60 -4.89 -5.85 -1.28
N PRO A 61 -5.73 -5.25 -2.15
CA PRO A 61 -6.59 -4.12 -1.78
C PRO A 61 -7.54 -4.44 -0.62
N GLU A 62 -7.77 -3.47 0.27
CA GLU A 62 -8.73 -3.60 1.36
C GLU A 62 -10.17 -3.81 0.86
N SER A 63 -10.54 -3.21 -0.28
CA SER A 63 -11.83 -3.39 -0.93
C SER A 63 -12.12 -4.86 -1.29
N PHE A 64 -11.10 -5.63 -1.66
CA PHE A 64 -11.23 -7.06 -1.93
C PHE A 64 -11.46 -7.87 -0.65
N LYS A 65 -10.79 -7.49 0.46
CA LYS A 65 -11.02 -8.11 1.77
C LYS A 65 -12.46 -7.86 2.26
N VAL A 66 -12.96 -6.64 2.09
CA VAL A 66 -14.36 -6.29 2.41
C VAL A 66 -15.34 -7.12 1.56
N LEU A 67 -15.09 -7.25 0.25
CA LEU A 67 -15.90 -8.08 -0.63
C LEU A 67 -16.00 -9.54 -0.12
N ILE A 68 -14.90 -10.15 0.30
CA ILE A 68 -14.91 -11.52 0.85
C ILE A 68 -15.79 -11.60 2.10
N LYS A 69 -15.64 -10.64 3.02
CA LYS A 69 -16.47 -10.58 4.24
C LYS A 69 -17.94 -10.38 3.93
N GLU A 70 -18.28 -9.56 2.95
CA GLU A 70 -19.66 -9.35 2.51
C GLU A 70 -20.27 -10.64 1.94
N LEU A 71 -19.51 -11.41 1.15
CA LEU A 71 -19.95 -12.71 0.66
C LEU A 71 -20.10 -13.74 1.80
N GLN A 72 -19.17 -13.77 2.74
CA GLN A 72 -19.25 -14.61 3.94
C GLN A 72 -20.48 -14.26 4.81
N SER A 73 -20.87 -12.98 4.86
CA SER A 73 -22.08 -12.54 5.57
C SER A 73 -23.37 -13.11 4.99
N LEU A 74 -23.35 -13.48 3.69
CA LEU A 74 -24.45 -14.15 2.99
C LEU A 74 -24.42 -15.69 3.15
N CYS A 75 -23.60 -16.21 4.06
CA CYS A 75 -23.35 -17.64 4.26
C CYS A 75 -22.72 -18.34 3.04
N LEU A 76 -21.96 -17.60 2.22
CA LEU A 76 -21.15 -18.18 1.14
C LEU A 76 -19.75 -18.49 1.67
N ASP A 77 -19.30 -19.73 1.50
CA ASP A 77 -17.93 -20.14 1.81
C ASP A 77 -17.02 -19.76 0.62
N VAL A 78 -16.30 -18.64 0.75
CA VAL A 78 -15.35 -18.15 -0.24
C VAL A 78 -13.95 -18.40 0.27
N LYS A 79 -13.18 -19.19 -0.47
CA LYS A 79 -11.81 -19.57 -0.15
C LYS A 79 -10.87 -19.15 -1.25
N VAL A 80 -9.72 -18.58 -0.88
CA VAL A 80 -8.65 -18.26 -1.81
C VAL A 80 -7.68 -19.45 -1.82
N LEU A 81 -7.49 -20.05 -2.97
CA LEU A 81 -6.64 -21.22 -3.16
C LEU A 81 -5.37 -20.80 -3.92
N THR A 82 -4.24 -21.37 -3.52
CA THR A 82 -3.00 -21.31 -4.32
C THR A 82 -3.04 -22.35 -5.45
N ASP A 83 -2.05 -22.29 -6.35
CA ASP A 83 -1.84 -23.31 -7.38
C ASP A 83 -1.66 -24.74 -6.81
N GLU A 84 -1.30 -24.86 -5.53
CA GLU A 84 -1.15 -26.13 -4.80
C GLU A 84 -2.40 -26.54 -4.01
N ASP A 85 -3.55 -25.91 -4.26
CA ASP A 85 -4.83 -26.15 -3.56
C ASP A 85 -4.74 -25.92 -2.03
N GLN A 86 -3.76 -25.12 -1.60
CA GLN A 86 -3.64 -24.69 -0.20
C GLN A 86 -4.50 -23.46 0.02
N GLU A 87 -5.29 -23.49 1.09
CA GLU A 87 -6.12 -22.36 1.52
C GLU A 87 -5.24 -21.23 2.07
N ILE A 88 -5.38 -20.04 1.47
CA ILE A 88 -4.80 -18.82 2.01
C ILE A 88 -5.83 -18.18 2.93
N GLU A 89 -5.55 -18.17 4.23
CA GLU A 89 -6.25 -17.27 5.14
C GLU A 89 -5.86 -15.84 4.73
N VAL A 90 -6.81 -15.11 4.14
CA VAL A 90 -6.73 -13.66 4.02
C VAL A 90 -6.86 -13.10 5.43
N ARG A 91 -5.78 -13.19 6.21
CA ARG A 91 -5.70 -12.62 7.56
C ARG A 91 -5.97 -11.13 7.42
N GLU A 92 -6.89 -10.64 8.25
CA GLU A 92 -6.99 -9.22 8.48
C GLU A 92 -5.65 -8.79 9.08
N SER A 93 -4.90 -7.96 8.35
CA SER A 93 -3.96 -7.07 9.01
C SER A 93 -4.78 -6.00 9.72
N VAL A 94 -5.49 -6.39 10.79
CA VAL A 94 -5.72 -5.49 11.93
C VAL A 94 -4.58 -5.76 12.92
N ASP A 95 -3.34 -5.67 12.44
CA ASP A 95 -2.23 -5.38 13.31
C ASP A 95 -2.04 -3.86 13.26
N GLU A 96 -2.78 -3.19 14.12
CA GLU A 96 -2.55 -1.79 14.51
C GLU A 96 -1.24 -1.63 15.33
N ASP A 97 -0.33 -2.61 15.36
CA ASP A 97 0.86 -2.56 16.23
C ASP A 97 2.11 -3.28 15.70
N ASP A 98 2.48 -3.12 14.42
CA ASP A 98 3.85 -3.45 14.01
C ASP A 98 4.46 -2.36 13.11
N THR A 99 5.46 -1.65 13.67
CA THR A 99 6.42 -0.72 13.04
C THR A 99 6.05 0.77 12.89
N ILE A 100 5.73 1.46 14.00
CA ILE A 100 6.38 2.75 14.26
C ILE A 100 7.29 2.55 15.47
N GLY A 101 8.53 2.15 15.20
CA GLY A 101 9.55 2.09 16.24
C GLY A 101 10.49 0.94 16.07
N GLU A 102 11.28 0.94 15.00
CA GLU A 102 12.69 0.57 15.13
C GLU A 102 13.51 1.14 13.95
N PHE A 103 14.43 2.05 14.31
CA PHE A 103 15.59 2.58 13.57
C PHE A 103 15.32 3.60 12.44
N GLU A 104 16.02 4.73 12.30
CA GLU A 104 17.35 5.13 12.78
C GLU A 104 17.45 6.68 12.77
N LEU A 105 17.72 7.32 13.91
CA LEU A 105 18.26 8.69 13.92
C LEU A 105 19.75 8.58 13.59
N ASP A 106 20.07 8.54 12.30
CA ASP A 106 21.43 8.82 11.82
C ASP A 106 21.68 10.33 11.91
N VAL A 107 21.87 10.81 13.14
CA VAL A 107 22.48 12.13 13.37
C VAL A 107 23.97 11.93 13.50
N VAL A 108 24.62 11.92 12.33
CA VAL A 108 25.92 12.55 12.07
C VAL A 108 26.93 12.40 13.21
N ASN A 109 27.71 11.33 13.17
CA ASN A 109 28.99 11.27 13.86
C ASN A 109 30.00 12.17 13.11
N HIS A 110 29.92 13.47 13.36
CA HIS A 110 31.01 14.40 13.04
C HIS A 110 31.07 15.50 14.09
N MET A 111 31.85 15.24 15.15
CA MET A 111 32.70 16.22 15.84
C MET A 111 33.43 15.52 17.00
N GLY A 112 34.46 14.75 16.66
CA GLY A 112 35.60 14.54 17.54
C GLY A 112 36.70 15.49 17.09
N GLU A 113 36.85 16.62 17.79
CA GLU A 113 38.11 17.33 18.06
C GLU A 113 37.79 18.67 18.73
N VAL A 114 37.80 18.68 20.06
CA VAL A 114 38.28 19.85 20.80
C VAL A 114 39.15 19.31 21.91
N GLU A 115 40.43 19.16 21.57
CA GLU A 115 41.52 19.09 22.51
C GLU A 115 41.72 20.51 23.07
N GLU A 116 41.43 20.73 24.35
CA GLU A 116 41.98 21.88 25.07
C GLU A 116 42.11 21.53 26.56
N VAL A 117 43.22 20.87 26.94
CA VAL A 117 43.79 20.94 28.30
C VAL A 117 45.33 20.88 28.20
N ILE A 118 45.93 22.08 28.21
CA ILE A 118 47.33 22.46 28.56
C ILE A 118 48.46 21.95 27.65
#